data_AF-A0A2V5NY39-F1
#
_entry.id   AF-A0A2V5NY39-F1
#
_cell.length_a   1.000
_cell.length_b   1.000
_cell.length_c   1.000
_cell.angle_alpha   90.00
_cell.angle_beta   90.00
_cell.angle_gamma   90.00
#
_symmetry.space_group_name_H-M   'P 1'
#
loop_
_entity.id
_entity.type
_entity.pdbx_description
1 polymer ?
#
loop_
_entity_poly.entity_id
_entity_poly.type
_entity_poly.pdbx_seq_one_letter_code
_entity_poly.pdbx_strand_id
1 'polypeptide(L)'
;MEEVFVQNALSADAKDSKLTVDELCRRHGDYLLRHLHVFADDKPLTGLVRSITSPREPGPQRAQYDFEYELPAKPARVRVSEDVLNEFDYAPGNRWEATYVTRVAQEGQSPVEGLLLTSREPLVIDCIWVKYPSGTASGSATIDKWRLTKDYVRHGIMHILNGWDHLLFISALVLAVVTLWDLVKVITAFTLAHSVTLTLSVLNVVRLSEKLVEPMIAA
;
A
#
# COMPACT_ATOMS: atom_id res chain seq x y z
N MET A 1 10.06 2.17 0.69
CA MET A 1 10.30 1.20 -0.40
C MET A 1 9.92 1.80 -1.77
N GLU A 2 8.88 2.63 -1.88
CA GLU A 2 8.73 3.58 -3.02
C GLU A 2 9.97 4.49 -3.19
N GLU A 3 10.60 4.92 -2.09
CA GLU A 3 11.90 5.65 -2.13
C GLU A 3 13.03 4.90 -2.84
N VAL A 4 13.04 3.55 -2.78
CA VAL A 4 14.07 2.72 -3.42
C VAL A 4 13.79 2.61 -4.92
N PHE A 5 12.52 2.64 -5.34
CA PHE A 5 12.17 2.69 -6.76
C PHE A 5 12.50 4.05 -7.36
N VAL A 6 12.29 5.14 -6.61
CA VAL A 6 12.81 6.46 -6.98
C VAL A 6 14.34 6.38 -7.10
N GLN A 7 15.07 5.79 -6.14
CA GLN A 7 16.53 5.62 -6.21
C GLN A 7 17.05 4.71 -7.33
N ASN A 8 16.36 3.62 -7.69
CA ASN A 8 16.78 2.71 -8.76
C ASN A 8 16.42 3.25 -10.15
N ALA A 9 15.27 3.91 -10.30
CA ALA A 9 14.98 4.71 -11.49
C ALA A 9 16.01 5.85 -11.64
N LEU A 10 16.42 6.49 -10.53
CA LEU A 10 17.50 7.48 -10.49
C LEU A 10 18.87 6.90 -10.88
N SER A 11 19.15 5.61 -10.62
CA SER A 11 20.47 5.01 -10.88
C SER A 11 20.63 4.47 -12.31
N ALA A 12 19.55 3.97 -12.92
CA ALA A 12 19.57 3.49 -14.30
C ALA A 12 19.57 4.65 -15.32
N ASP A 13 18.88 5.76 -15.01
CA ASP A 13 18.75 6.93 -15.88
C ASP A 13 19.83 8.00 -15.64
N ALA A 14 20.66 7.86 -14.58
CA ALA A 14 21.81 8.73 -14.30
C ALA A 14 22.93 8.70 -15.36
N LYS A 15 22.79 7.90 -16.42
CA LYS A 15 23.64 8.01 -17.61
C LYS A 15 23.20 9.13 -18.56
N ASP A 16 22.02 9.73 -18.38
CA ASP A 16 21.53 10.80 -19.26
C ASP A 16 20.79 11.94 -18.51
N SER A 17 21.52 13.04 -18.29
CA SER A 17 21.01 14.39 -18.08
C SER A 17 20.34 14.76 -16.72
N LYS A 18 20.53 16.03 -16.35
CA LYS A 18 20.09 16.67 -15.09
C LYS A 18 18.55 16.73 -14.97
N LEU A 19 17.89 15.66 -14.52
CA LEU A 19 16.50 15.77 -14.07
C LEU A 19 16.43 16.51 -12.73
N THR A 20 15.77 17.67 -12.70
CA THR A 20 15.46 18.39 -11.46
C THR A 20 14.37 17.65 -10.69
N VAL A 21 14.41 17.73 -9.35
CA VAL A 21 13.44 17.09 -8.45
C VAL A 21 11.99 17.46 -8.81
N ASP A 22 11.76 18.70 -9.24
CA ASP A 22 10.44 19.18 -9.67
C ASP A 22 9.93 18.48 -10.95
N GLU A 23 10.82 18.22 -11.92
CA GLU A 23 10.46 17.50 -13.15
C GLU A 23 10.16 16.03 -12.87
N LEU A 24 10.94 15.41 -11.95
CA LEU A 24 10.67 14.06 -11.48
C LEU A 24 9.32 13.96 -10.78
N CYS A 25 9.02 14.92 -9.89
CA CYS A 25 7.72 14.98 -9.23
C CYS A 25 6.59 15.14 -10.24
N ARG A 26 6.79 15.96 -11.27
CA ARG A 26 5.80 16.15 -12.34
C ARG A 26 5.50 14.85 -13.10
N ARG A 27 6.54 14.14 -13.56
CA ARG A 27 6.39 12.83 -14.23
C ARG A 27 5.69 11.80 -13.34
N HIS A 28 6.03 11.80 -12.05
CA HIS A 28 5.37 10.90 -11.10
C HIS A 28 3.89 11.27 -10.87
N GLY A 29 3.54 12.55 -10.85
CA GLY A 29 2.15 12.99 -10.80
C GLY A 29 1.34 12.55 -12.01
N ASP A 30 1.89 12.68 -13.21
CA ASP A 30 1.27 12.23 -14.47
C ASP A 30 1.17 10.71 -14.55
N TYR A 31 2.11 10.00 -13.92
CA TYR A 31 2.05 8.55 -13.76
C TYR A 31 0.90 8.17 -12.83
N LEU A 32 0.85 8.70 -11.61
CA LEU A 32 -0.21 8.41 -10.64
C LEU A 32 -1.60 8.72 -11.20
N LEU A 33 -1.77 9.83 -11.94
CA LEU A 33 -3.05 10.19 -12.53
C LEU A 33 -3.55 9.16 -13.58
N ARG A 34 -2.63 8.51 -14.29
CA ARG A 34 -2.99 7.47 -15.27
C ARG A 34 -3.37 6.15 -14.62
N HIS A 35 -2.80 5.86 -13.46
CA HIS A 35 -2.98 4.61 -12.73
C HIS A 35 -4.04 4.70 -11.61
N LEU A 36 -4.49 5.91 -11.25
CA LEU A 36 -5.60 6.12 -10.33
C LEU A 36 -6.90 6.31 -11.12
N HIS A 37 -7.81 5.34 -10.98
CA HIS A 37 -9.09 5.35 -11.67
C HIS A 37 -10.23 5.62 -10.70
N VAL A 38 -10.90 6.75 -10.88
CA VAL A 38 -12.05 7.15 -10.07
C VAL A 38 -13.33 7.01 -10.89
N PHE A 39 -14.37 6.44 -10.29
CA PHE A 39 -15.67 6.25 -10.89
C PHE A 39 -16.76 6.81 -9.98
N ALA A 40 -17.75 7.46 -10.57
CA ALA A 40 -18.96 7.95 -9.90
C ALA A 40 -20.19 7.27 -10.52
N ASP A 41 -20.92 6.47 -9.73
CA ASP A 41 -22.04 5.65 -10.21
C ASP A 41 -21.69 4.90 -11.52
N ASP A 42 -20.53 4.23 -11.51
CA ASP A 42 -19.95 3.47 -12.62
C ASP A 42 -19.53 4.29 -13.87
N LYS A 43 -19.64 5.62 -13.82
CA LYS A 43 -19.08 6.51 -14.85
C LYS A 43 -17.64 6.89 -14.51
N PRO A 44 -16.66 6.68 -15.42
CA PRO A 44 -15.29 7.10 -15.16
C PRO A 44 -15.21 8.62 -15.04
N LEU A 45 -14.44 9.10 -14.06
CA LEU A 45 -14.11 10.50 -13.88
C LEU A 45 -12.70 10.77 -14.42
N THR A 46 -12.54 11.91 -15.08
CA THR A 46 -11.21 12.38 -15.48
C THR A 46 -10.68 13.30 -14.40
N GLY A 47 -9.56 12.91 -13.78
CA GLY A 47 -8.86 13.75 -12.82
C GLY A 47 -7.97 14.78 -13.51
N LEU A 48 -7.72 15.89 -12.81
CA LEU A 48 -6.74 16.90 -13.19
C LEU A 48 -5.75 17.08 -12.05
N VAL A 49 -4.48 17.34 -12.38
CA VAL A 49 -3.48 17.70 -11.38
C VAL A 49 -3.65 19.16 -11.01
N ARG A 50 -4.06 19.43 -9.75
CA ARG A 50 -4.28 20.78 -9.23
C ARG A 50 -2.98 21.42 -8.75
N SER A 51 -2.19 20.67 -7.99
CA SER A 51 -0.89 21.11 -7.48
C SER A 51 0.03 19.92 -7.23
N ILE A 52 1.33 20.14 -7.48
CA ILE A 52 2.40 19.23 -7.11
C ILE A 52 3.35 20.02 -6.22
N THR A 53 3.48 19.61 -4.97
CA THR A 53 4.43 20.19 -4.03
C THR A 53 5.61 19.26 -3.88
N SER A 54 6.75 19.65 -4.46
CA SER A 54 8.00 18.89 -4.35
C SER A 54 8.54 18.93 -2.91
N PRO A 55 9.25 17.89 -2.47
CA PRO A 55 9.90 17.90 -1.16
C PRO A 55 10.97 19.00 -1.12
N ARG A 56 10.87 19.94 -0.17
CA ARG A 56 11.84 21.04 0.02
C ARG A 56 11.94 21.36 1.51
N GLU A 57 13.11 21.68 2.04
CA GLU A 57 13.27 22.25 3.39
C GLU A 57 13.22 23.79 3.30
N PRO A 58 12.46 24.50 4.16
CA PRO A 58 11.79 24.08 5.40
C PRO A 58 10.32 23.61 5.24
N GLY A 59 9.96 23.07 4.08
CA GLY A 59 8.62 22.57 3.73
C GLY A 59 8.45 21.05 3.89
N PRO A 60 7.56 20.42 3.08
CA PRO A 60 7.22 19.01 3.25
C PRO A 60 8.41 18.10 2.90
N GLN A 61 8.65 17.08 3.73
CA GLN A 61 9.68 16.06 3.49
C GLN A 61 9.27 15.04 2.42
N ARG A 62 8.02 15.09 1.95
CA ARG A 62 7.47 14.17 0.94
C ARG A 62 6.82 14.96 -0.18
N ALA A 63 6.81 14.38 -1.38
CA ALA A 63 6.07 14.94 -2.50
C ALA A 63 4.57 14.85 -2.18
N GLN A 64 3.86 15.96 -2.36
CA GLN A 64 2.41 16.01 -2.21
C GLN A 64 1.78 16.26 -3.59
N TYR A 65 0.78 15.44 -3.91
CA TYR A 65 0.03 15.50 -5.15
C TYR A 65 -1.43 15.79 -4.84
N ASP A 66 -1.96 16.86 -5.39
CA ASP A 66 -3.37 17.20 -5.27
C ASP A 66 -4.05 16.95 -6.62
N PHE A 67 -4.95 15.96 -6.65
CA PHE A 67 -5.75 15.62 -7.82
C PHE A 67 -7.20 16.07 -7.60
N GLU A 68 -7.79 16.67 -8.61
CA GLU A 68 -9.16 17.16 -8.58
C GLU A 68 -10.01 16.40 -9.61
N TYR A 69 -11.17 15.90 -9.18
CA TYR A 69 -12.10 15.14 -10.02
C TYR A 69 -13.44 15.84 -10.01
N GLU A 70 -13.90 16.29 -11.19
CA GLU A 70 -15.21 16.92 -11.30
C GLU A 70 -16.32 15.87 -11.22
N LEU A 71 -17.23 16.06 -10.26
CA LEU A 71 -18.38 15.19 -10.10
C LEU A 71 -19.54 15.72 -10.97
N PRO A 72 -20.03 14.92 -11.96
CA PRO A 72 -21.07 15.39 -12.88
C PRO A 72 -22.43 15.57 -12.18
N ALA A 73 -22.65 14.91 -11.04
CA ALA A 73 -23.85 15.01 -10.21
C ALA A 73 -23.49 14.69 -8.74
N LYS A 74 -24.49 14.46 -7.89
CA LYS A 74 -24.31 13.90 -6.55
C LYS A 74 -24.36 12.37 -6.62
N PRO A 75 -23.23 11.66 -6.85
CA PRO A 75 -23.28 10.22 -7.07
C PRO A 75 -23.62 9.47 -5.80
N ALA A 76 -24.45 8.44 -5.88
CA ALA A 76 -24.74 7.60 -4.71
C ALA A 76 -23.48 6.86 -4.23
N ARG A 77 -22.56 6.53 -5.15
CA ARG A 77 -21.35 5.77 -4.87
C ARG A 77 -20.16 6.30 -5.66
N VAL A 78 -19.02 6.44 -4.97
CA VAL A 78 -17.71 6.70 -5.58
C VAL A 78 -16.84 5.46 -5.40
N ARG A 79 -16.25 4.99 -6.50
CA ARG A 79 -15.32 3.87 -6.50
C ARG A 79 -13.94 4.36 -6.95
N VAL A 80 -12.91 4.03 -6.19
CA VAL A 80 -11.51 4.32 -6.53
C VAL A 80 -10.81 2.98 -6.70
N SER A 81 -10.19 2.77 -7.86
CA SER A 81 -9.30 1.65 -8.13
C SER A 81 -7.94 2.18 -8.56
N GLU A 82 -6.90 1.40 -8.32
CA GLU A 82 -5.55 1.73 -8.76
C GLU A 82 -4.89 0.51 -9.40
N ASP A 83 -3.95 0.75 -10.31
CA ASP A 83 -3.09 -0.29 -10.87
C ASP A 83 -1.61 0.14 -10.88
N VAL A 84 -1.22 0.92 -9.87
CA VAL A 84 0.11 1.48 -9.71
C VAL A 84 1.14 0.35 -9.57
N LEU A 85 2.22 0.46 -10.34
CA LEU A 85 3.35 -0.47 -10.46
C LEU A 85 3.03 -1.84 -11.07
N ASN A 86 1.78 -2.14 -11.43
CA ASN A 86 1.41 -3.45 -11.99
C ASN A 86 2.09 -3.76 -13.33
N GLU A 87 2.65 -2.77 -14.01
CA GLU A 87 3.41 -2.93 -15.25
C GLU A 87 4.83 -3.47 -15.04
N PHE A 88 5.32 -3.51 -13.80
CA PHE A 88 6.63 -4.02 -13.46
C PHE A 88 6.53 -5.42 -12.85
N ASP A 89 7.34 -6.35 -13.36
CA ASP A 89 7.52 -7.67 -12.75
C ASP A 89 8.66 -7.60 -11.73
N TYR A 90 8.39 -7.99 -10.48
CA TYR A 90 9.42 -8.20 -9.46
C TYR A 90 10.16 -9.54 -9.68
N ALA A 91 9.42 -10.55 -10.11
CA ALA A 91 9.93 -11.86 -10.50
C ALA A 91 9.10 -12.38 -11.69
N PRO A 92 9.60 -13.35 -12.50
CA PRO A 92 8.85 -13.87 -13.64
C PRO A 92 7.44 -14.33 -13.25
N GLY A 93 6.41 -13.60 -13.69
CA GLY A 93 5.00 -13.87 -13.37
C GLY A 93 4.44 -13.20 -12.12
N ASN A 94 5.26 -12.50 -11.33
CA ASN A 94 4.85 -11.78 -10.13
C ASN A 94 5.05 -10.27 -10.31
N ARG A 95 3.92 -9.56 -10.43
CA ARG A 95 3.86 -8.10 -10.58
C ARG A 95 4.04 -7.39 -9.25
N TRP A 96 4.51 -6.16 -9.31
CA TRP A 96 4.51 -5.24 -8.18
C TRP A 96 3.08 -4.79 -7.83
N GLU A 97 2.82 -4.62 -6.54
CA GLU A 97 1.54 -4.12 -6.03
C GLU A 97 1.78 -3.00 -5.03
N ALA A 98 1.08 -1.88 -5.23
CA ALA A 98 1.02 -0.80 -4.26
C ALA A 98 -0.13 -1.03 -3.27
N THR A 99 0.01 -0.49 -2.06
CA THR A 99 -1.08 -0.48 -1.08
C THR A 99 -1.05 0.85 -0.35
N TYR A 100 -2.19 1.55 -0.37
CA TYR A 100 -2.33 2.87 0.21
C TYR A 100 -3.30 2.84 1.38
N VAL A 101 -2.93 3.55 2.45
CA VAL A 101 -3.86 3.87 3.54
C VAL A 101 -4.56 5.17 3.19
N THR A 102 -5.88 5.13 3.13
CA THR A 102 -6.71 6.22 2.68
C THR A 102 -7.56 6.77 3.83
N ARG A 103 -7.80 8.07 3.76
CA ARG A 103 -8.75 8.80 4.60
C ARG A 103 -9.78 9.41 3.67
N VAL A 104 -11.05 9.13 3.93
CA VAL A 104 -12.18 9.64 3.16
C VAL A 104 -12.95 10.61 4.03
N ALA A 105 -13.12 11.85 3.57
CA ALA A 105 -13.90 12.86 4.25
C ALA A 105 -14.99 13.37 3.31
N GLN A 106 -16.23 13.43 3.80
CA GLN A 106 -17.35 14.05 3.10
C GLN A 106 -17.79 15.29 3.88
N GLU A 107 -18.10 16.38 3.18
CA GLU A 107 -18.56 17.63 3.80
C GLU A 107 -19.80 17.37 4.69
N GLY A 108 -19.68 17.64 5.99
CA GLY A 108 -20.74 17.42 6.98
C GLY A 108 -20.75 16.03 7.64
N GLN A 109 -19.80 15.15 7.34
CA GLN A 109 -19.63 13.85 8.00
C GLN A 109 -18.27 13.71 8.68
N SER A 110 -18.16 12.81 9.66
CA SER A 110 -16.88 12.46 10.26
C SER A 110 -15.99 11.74 9.24
N PRO A 111 -14.70 12.08 9.15
CA PRO A 111 -13.78 11.40 8.24
C PRO A 111 -13.63 9.94 8.63
N VAL A 112 -13.63 9.06 7.63
CA VAL A 112 -13.32 7.65 7.78
C VAL A 112 -11.83 7.46 7.52
N GLU A 113 -11.13 6.86 8.48
CA GLU A 113 -9.68 6.65 8.42
C GLU A 113 -9.33 5.17 8.40
N GLY A 114 -8.18 4.83 7.81
CA GLY A 114 -7.66 3.46 7.83
C GLY A 114 -8.27 2.54 6.78
N LEU A 115 -8.87 3.11 5.73
CA LEU A 115 -9.35 2.37 4.57
C LEU A 115 -8.16 1.96 3.70
N LEU A 116 -8.11 0.73 3.22
CA LEU A 116 -7.08 0.32 2.27
C LEU A 116 -7.55 0.50 0.83
N LEU A 117 -6.64 1.01 0.01
CA LEU A 117 -6.73 0.97 -1.44
C LEU A 117 -5.61 0.06 -1.95
N THR A 118 -5.99 -0.97 -2.71
CA THR A 118 -5.08 -1.96 -3.30
C THR A 118 -5.46 -2.17 -4.76
N SER A 119 -4.53 -2.73 -5.54
CA SER A 119 -4.77 -2.99 -6.96
C SER A 119 -5.82 -4.09 -7.22
N ARG A 120 -6.08 -4.93 -6.22
CA ARG A 120 -7.06 -6.04 -6.30
C ARG A 120 -8.45 -5.68 -5.80
N GLU A 121 -8.55 -4.83 -4.79
CA GLU A 121 -9.82 -4.46 -4.17
C GLU A 121 -10.05 -2.94 -4.32
N PRO A 122 -11.02 -2.54 -5.17
CA PRO A 122 -11.33 -1.13 -5.32
C PRO A 122 -11.97 -0.59 -4.04
N LEU A 123 -11.56 0.60 -3.64
CA LEU A 123 -12.16 1.33 -2.54
C LEU A 123 -13.55 1.82 -2.97
N VAL A 124 -14.59 1.40 -2.25
CA VAL A 124 -15.97 1.83 -2.50
C VAL A 124 -16.43 2.73 -1.36
N ILE A 125 -16.92 3.91 -1.72
CA ILE A 125 -17.40 4.94 -0.82
C ILE A 125 -18.86 5.18 -1.16
N ASP A 126 -19.78 4.86 -0.25
CA ASP A 126 -21.19 5.23 -0.40
C ASP A 126 -21.37 6.67 0.09
N CYS A 127 -21.79 7.57 -0.80
CA CYS A 127 -21.90 9.00 -0.51
C CYS A 127 -23.29 9.34 0.02
N ILE A 128 -23.36 10.01 1.17
CA ILE A 128 -24.63 10.38 1.81
C ILE A 128 -24.88 11.87 1.57
N TRP A 129 -25.73 12.21 0.61
CA TRP A 129 -26.04 13.60 0.26
C TRP A 129 -27.16 14.24 1.07
N VAL A 130 -27.74 13.50 2.02
CA VAL A 130 -28.87 13.93 2.83
C VAL A 130 -28.34 14.68 4.06
N LYS A 131 -28.60 15.99 4.11
CA LYS A 131 -28.45 16.80 5.33
C LYS A 131 -29.58 16.41 6.29
N TYR A 132 -29.32 15.53 7.24
CA TYR A 132 -30.29 15.32 8.32
C TYR A 132 -30.35 16.59 9.18
N PRO A 133 -31.54 17.15 9.45
CA PRO A 133 -31.67 18.14 10.51
C PRO A 133 -31.19 17.47 11.80
N SER A 134 -30.26 18.15 12.47
CA SER A 134 -29.70 17.81 13.77
C SER A 134 -30.83 17.39 14.72
N GLY A 135 -30.97 16.09 14.99
CA GLY A 135 -32.00 15.62 15.93
C GLY A 135 -32.33 14.13 15.91
N THR A 136 -31.92 13.34 14.91
CA THR A 136 -32.18 11.88 14.94
C THR A 136 -30.87 11.13 14.76
N ALA A 137 -30.39 10.53 15.85
CA ALA A 137 -29.31 9.56 15.81
C ALA A 137 -29.74 8.39 14.91
N SER A 138 -29.29 8.39 13.66
CA SER A 138 -29.55 7.31 12.71
C SER A 138 -28.27 6.99 11.98
N GLY A 139 -27.79 5.78 12.24
CA GLY A 139 -26.75 5.10 11.48
C GLY A 139 -25.41 5.81 11.50
N SER A 140 -24.64 5.62 12.59
CA SER A 140 -23.20 5.55 12.40
C SER A 140 -22.97 4.56 11.26
N ALA A 141 -22.46 5.03 10.13
CA ALA A 141 -21.70 4.20 9.20
C ALA A 141 -20.43 3.78 9.96
N THR A 142 -20.62 3.00 11.03
CA THR A 142 -19.61 2.15 11.59
C THR A 142 -19.35 1.20 10.45
N ILE A 143 -18.31 1.47 9.65
CA ILE A 143 -17.69 0.38 8.92
C ILE A 143 -17.45 -0.67 9.99
N ASP A 144 -18.17 -1.77 9.90
CA ASP A 144 -18.11 -2.85 10.87
C ASP A 144 -16.64 -3.22 10.96
N LYS A 145 -15.94 -2.72 11.99
CA LYS A 145 -14.52 -3.01 12.19
C LYS A 145 -14.30 -4.51 12.18
N TRP A 146 -15.33 -5.26 12.59
CA TRP A 146 -15.43 -6.70 12.49
C TRP A 146 -15.43 -7.26 11.05
N ARG A 147 -16.12 -6.62 10.09
CA ARG A 147 -16.04 -6.99 8.66
C ARG A 147 -14.65 -6.71 8.12
N LEU A 148 -14.06 -5.54 8.40
CA LEU A 148 -12.68 -5.22 8.03
C LEU A 148 -11.70 -6.25 8.60
N THR A 149 -11.73 -6.51 9.92
CA THR A 149 -10.86 -7.52 10.54
C THR A 149 -11.08 -8.90 9.92
N LYS A 150 -12.32 -9.30 9.62
CA LYS A 150 -12.61 -10.57 8.97
C LYS A 150 -12.07 -10.64 7.55
N ASP A 151 -12.18 -9.56 6.78
CA ASP A 151 -11.64 -9.48 5.41
C ASP A 151 -10.10 -9.52 5.44
N TYR A 152 -9.46 -8.80 6.35
CA TYR A 152 -8.00 -8.89 6.58
C TYR A 152 -7.55 -10.30 6.99
N VAL A 153 -8.24 -10.93 7.95
CA VAL A 153 -7.91 -12.30 8.39
C VAL A 153 -8.15 -13.30 7.26
N ARG A 154 -9.24 -13.16 6.50
CA ARG A 154 -9.51 -14.00 5.33
C ARG A 154 -8.41 -13.84 4.28
N HIS A 155 -7.99 -12.60 4.01
CA HIS A 155 -6.91 -12.33 3.07
C HIS A 155 -5.58 -12.91 3.55
N GLY A 156 -5.25 -12.76 4.84
CA GLY A 156 -4.06 -13.37 5.45
C GLY A 156 -4.07 -14.91 5.39
N ILE A 157 -5.24 -15.54 5.64
CA ILE A 157 -5.41 -16.99 5.49
C ILE A 157 -5.18 -17.40 4.03
N MET A 158 -5.84 -16.74 3.07
CA MET A 158 -5.65 -17.02 1.65
C MET A 158 -4.21 -16.79 1.19
N HIS A 159 -3.51 -15.80 1.77
CA HIS A 159 -2.10 -15.52 1.51
C HIS A 159 -1.20 -16.68 1.97
N ILE A 160 -1.39 -17.21 3.19
CA ILE A 160 -0.63 -18.37 3.69
C ILE A 160 -0.92 -19.62 2.86
N LEU A 161 -2.18 -19.83 2.46
CA LEU A 161 -2.59 -21.01 1.67
C LEU A 161 -2.12 -20.96 0.21
N ASN A 162 -2.05 -19.78 -0.41
CA ASN A 162 -1.57 -19.63 -1.79
C ASN A 162 -0.05 -19.43 -1.89
N GLY A 163 0.62 -19.08 -0.78
CA GLY A 163 2.06 -18.86 -0.74
C GLY A 163 2.86 -20.16 -0.62
N TRP A 164 3.48 -20.60 -1.73
CA TRP A 164 4.37 -21.78 -1.74
C TRP A 164 5.51 -21.67 -0.73
N ASP A 165 6.06 -20.46 -0.54
CA ASP A 165 7.13 -20.19 0.43
C ASP A 165 6.71 -20.53 1.88
N HIS A 166 5.49 -20.15 2.27
CA HIS A 166 4.96 -20.43 3.61
C HIS A 166 4.66 -21.91 3.81
N LEU A 167 4.11 -22.57 2.78
CA LEU A 167 3.89 -24.01 2.81
C LEU A 167 5.20 -24.78 2.91
N LEU A 168 6.25 -24.38 2.17
CA LEU A 168 7.57 -24.98 2.26
C LEU A 168 8.19 -24.75 3.64
N PHE A 169 8.05 -23.55 4.22
CA PHE A 169 8.50 -23.25 5.57
C PHE A 169 7.82 -24.13 6.62
N ILE A 170 6.49 -24.21 6.61
CA ILE A 170 5.72 -25.06 7.55
C ILE A 170 6.06 -26.54 7.33
N SER A 171 6.21 -26.98 6.08
CA SER A 171 6.57 -28.36 5.75
C SER A 171 7.96 -28.72 6.28
N ALA A 172 8.96 -27.86 6.06
CA ALA A 172 10.30 -28.02 6.59
C ALA A 172 10.29 -28.07 8.13
N LEU A 173 9.46 -27.24 8.76
CA LEU A 173 9.29 -27.22 10.20
C LEU A 173 8.71 -28.53 10.72
N VAL A 174 7.61 -29.01 10.14
CA VAL A 174 6.98 -30.29 10.52
C VAL A 174 7.92 -31.48 10.29
N LEU A 175 8.75 -31.46 9.24
CA LEU A 175 9.76 -32.48 9.01
C LEU A 175 10.94 -32.40 10.00
N ALA A 176 11.26 -31.20 10.49
CA ALA A 176 12.37 -30.98 11.43
C ALA A 176 12.02 -31.32 12.88
N VAL A 177 10.73 -31.34 13.26
CA VAL A 177 10.31 -31.61 14.64
C VAL A 177 9.30 -32.75 14.75
N VAL A 178 9.62 -33.72 15.60
CA VAL A 178 8.79 -34.90 15.88
C VAL A 178 7.69 -34.60 16.92
N THR A 179 7.87 -33.54 17.72
CA THR A 179 7.02 -33.21 18.87
C THR A 179 6.50 -31.78 18.82
N LEU A 180 5.21 -31.59 19.16
CA LEU A 180 4.55 -30.27 19.25
C LEU A 180 5.29 -29.28 20.15
N TRP A 181 5.95 -29.77 21.21
CA TRP A 181 6.74 -28.93 22.10
C TRP A 181 8.02 -28.39 21.45
N ASP A 182 8.65 -29.15 20.57
CA ASP A 182 9.83 -28.68 19.85
C ASP A 182 9.43 -27.72 18.74
N LEU A 183 8.27 -27.93 18.11
CA LEU A 183 7.67 -26.96 17.18
C LEU A 183 7.52 -25.58 17.83
N VAL A 184 6.91 -25.51 19.02
CA VAL A 184 6.72 -24.25 19.74
C VAL A 184 8.07 -23.59 20.07
N LYS A 185 9.07 -24.36 20.50
CA LYS A 185 10.42 -23.83 20.77
C LYS A 185 11.06 -23.25 19.51
N VAL A 186 11.00 -23.96 18.39
CA VAL A 186 11.60 -23.51 17.13
C VAL A 186 10.89 -22.25 16.62
N ILE A 187 9.55 -22.22 16.62
CA ILE A 187 8.79 -21.02 16.21
C ILE A 187 9.13 -19.84 17.10
N THR A 188 9.22 -20.05 18.41
CA THR A 188 9.54 -18.99 19.37
C THR A 188 10.97 -18.50 19.19
N ALA A 189 11.94 -19.40 19.00
CA ALA A 189 13.34 -19.06 18.74
C ALA A 189 13.50 -18.31 17.41
N PHE A 190 12.81 -18.74 16.36
CA PHE A 190 12.78 -18.06 15.06
C PHE A 190 12.19 -16.66 15.18
N THR A 191 11.03 -16.53 15.83
CA THR A 191 10.37 -15.23 16.06
C THR A 191 11.28 -14.30 16.86
N LEU A 192 11.91 -14.80 17.93
CA LEU A 192 12.88 -14.04 18.73
C LEU A 192 14.09 -13.60 17.90
N ALA A 193 14.74 -14.51 17.19
CA ALA A 193 15.91 -14.21 16.37
C ALA A 193 15.56 -13.16 15.30
N HIS A 194 14.41 -13.33 14.64
CA HIS A 194 13.91 -12.41 13.63
C HIS A 194 13.61 -11.01 14.20
N SER A 195 12.89 -10.94 15.32
CA SER A 195 12.62 -9.67 16.02
C SER A 195 13.92 -8.98 16.46
N VAL A 196 14.90 -9.73 16.95
CA VAL A 196 16.22 -9.19 17.33
C VAL A 196 16.94 -8.63 16.10
N THR A 197 17.03 -9.36 14.99
CA THR A 197 17.67 -8.85 13.76
C THR A 197 16.99 -7.62 13.20
N LEU A 198 15.64 -7.57 13.19
CA LEU A 198 14.89 -6.37 12.78
C LEU A 198 15.19 -5.19 13.70
N THR A 199 15.23 -5.42 15.01
CA THR A 199 15.55 -4.39 16.00
C THR A 199 16.96 -3.85 15.80
N LEU A 200 17.95 -4.72 15.57
CA LEU A 200 19.33 -4.32 15.29
C LEU A 200 19.46 -3.55 13.98
N SER A 201 18.68 -3.92 12.96
CA SER A 201 18.64 -3.24 11.66
C SER A 201 18.03 -1.84 11.78
N VAL A 202 16.89 -1.71 12.48
CA VAL A 202 16.20 -0.43 12.72
C VAL A 202 17.05 0.51 13.58
N LEU A 203 17.72 0.00 14.62
CA LEU A 203 18.63 0.78 15.47
C LEU A 203 19.96 1.11 14.78
N ASN A 204 20.15 0.71 13.51
CA ASN A 204 21.35 0.96 12.71
C ASN A 204 22.65 0.40 13.31
N VAL A 205 22.55 -0.54 14.26
CA VAL A 205 23.71 -1.10 14.98
C VAL A 205 24.49 -2.04 14.07
N VAL A 206 23.82 -2.74 13.16
CA VAL A 206 24.42 -3.64 12.17
C VAL A 206 23.90 -3.27 10.79
N ARG A 207 24.74 -2.63 9.96
CA ARG A 207 24.51 -2.48 8.53
C ARG A 207 25.19 -3.63 7.78
N LEU A 208 24.44 -4.68 7.48
CA LEU A 208 24.88 -5.69 6.52
C LEU A 208 24.85 -5.05 5.13
N SER A 209 26.02 -4.99 4.47
CA SER A 209 26.13 -4.42 3.11
C SER A 209 25.38 -5.31 2.12
N GLU A 210 24.49 -4.71 1.32
CA GLU A 210 23.66 -5.38 0.30
C GLU A 210 24.49 -6.25 -0.66
N LYS A 211 25.78 -5.90 -0.88
CA LYS A 211 26.75 -6.67 -1.67
C LYS A 211 27.03 -8.10 -1.16
N LEU A 212 26.83 -8.36 0.13
CA LEU A 212 27.00 -9.70 0.71
C LEU A 212 25.69 -10.50 0.73
N VAL A 213 24.54 -9.81 0.69
CA VAL A 213 23.21 -10.42 0.81
C VAL A 213 22.73 -10.96 -0.53
N GLU A 214 22.95 -10.22 -1.63
CA GLU A 214 22.58 -10.65 -2.98
C GLU A 214 23.13 -12.03 -3.39
N PRO A 215 24.43 -12.34 -3.24
CA PRO A 215 24.96 -13.65 -3.64
C PRO A 215 24.53 -14.81 -2.72
N MET A 216 24.10 -14.54 -1.49
CA MET A 216 23.66 -15.60 -0.56
C MET A 216 22.21 -16.04 -0.77
N ILE A 217 21.39 -15.22 -1.43
CA ILE A 217 19.99 -15.53 -1.75
C ILE A 217 19.89 -16.10 -3.19
N ALA A 218 20.85 -15.78 -4.06
CA ALA A 218 20.90 -16.26 -5.44
C ALA A 218 21.58 -17.64 -5.64
N ALA A 219 22.01 -18.31 -4.56
CA ALA A 219 22.73 -19.59 -4.60
C ALA A 219 21.83 -20.80 -4.39
#